data_AF-A0A522D1J7-F1
#
_entry.id   AF-A0A522D1J7-F1
#
_cell.length_a   1.000
_cell.length_b   1.000
_cell.length_c   1.000
_cell.angle_alpha   90.00
_cell.angle_beta   90.00
_cell.angle_gamma   90.00
#
_symmetry.space_group_name_H-M   'P 1'
#
loop_
_entity.id
_entity.type
_entity.pdbx_description
1 polymer ?
#
loop_
_entity_poly.entity_id
_entity_poly.type
_entity_poly.pdbx_seq_one_letter_code
_entity_poly.pdbx_strand_id
1 'polypeptide(L)'
;MTQQKSPIPKLSKDALLARAFRIKPLKADDDGTLHFIKPCDIETVAFAWDPERVEKAKGLTPLRAITTVHSYGAPSFFKPDISEVLAQIPPELLDRVSAFTTEPDYDNQFTQGGSYHRGVTTLYEGPLPEAVRAAPVIYKKKEVFPPEPSQATTQDIAVMKPIQLKKGPQP
;
A
#
# COMPACT_ATOMS: atom_id res chain seq x y z
N MET A 1 -0.44 -27.82 -22.95
CA MET A 1 -1.02 -27.24 -21.72
C MET A 1 -0.37 -25.90 -21.49
N THR A 2 -1.04 -24.82 -21.85
CA THR A 2 -0.54 -23.45 -21.62
C THR A 2 -0.59 -23.20 -20.12
N GLN A 3 0.54 -22.98 -19.46
CA GLN A 3 0.53 -22.58 -18.05
C GLN A 3 -0.22 -21.26 -17.96
N GLN A 4 -1.42 -21.28 -17.38
CA GLN A 4 -2.21 -20.08 -17.15
C GLN A 4 -1.48 -19.29 -16.06
N LYS A 5 -0.86 -18.18 -16.46
CA LYS A 5 -0.15 -17.28 -15.53
C LYS A 5 -1.15 -16.80 -14.48
N SER A 6 -0.81 -16.92 -13.20
CA SER A 6 -1.64 -16.44 -12.09
C SER A 6 -2.09 -15.00 -12.37
N PRO A 7 -3.40 -14.67 -12.21
CA PRO A 7 -3.90 -13.31 -12.43
C PRO A 7 -3.36 -12.33 -11.39
N ILE A 8 -2.94 -12.82 -10.22
CA ILE A 8 -2.36 -12.02 -9.14
C ILE A 8 -0.85 -11.88 -9.39
N PRO A 9 -0.32 -10.64 -9.58
CA PRO A 9 1.10 -10.41 -9.74
C PRO A 9 1.89 -10.81 -8.49
N LYS A 10 3.10 -11.35 -8.69
CA LYS A 10 4.04 -11.61 -7.58
C LYS A 10 5.04 -10.46 -7.48
N LEU A 11 5.07 -9.79 -6.34
CA LEU A 11 6.09 -8.79 -6.01
C LEU A 11 7.29 -9.43 -5.32
N SER A 12 8.47 -8.81 -5.44
CA SER A 12 9.58 -9.12 -4.54
C SER A 12 9.23 -8.67 -3.11
N LYS A 13 9.87 -9.29 -2.12
CA LYS A 13 9.71 -8.92 -0.71
C LYS A 13 9.90 -7.42 -0.49
N ASP A 14 10.96 -6.85 -1.07
CA ASP A 14 11.31 -5.43 -0.85
C ASP A 14 10.28 -4.49 -1.49
N ALA A 15 9.80 -4.82 -2.69
CA ALA A 15 8.74 -4.05 -3.34
C ALA A 15 7.42 -4.11 -2.57
N LEU A 16 7.08 -5.28 -2.03
CA LEU A 16 5.89 -5.47 -1.22
C LEU A 16 5.97 -4.68 0.09
N LEU A 17 7.08 -4.78 0.82
CA LEU A 17 7.30 -4.04 2.06
C LEU A 17 7.30 -2.53 1.83
N ALA A 18 7.97 -2.05 0.77
CA ALA A 18 7.98 -0.63 0.41
C ALA A 18 6.56 -0.09 0.18
N ARG A 19 5.68 -0.88 -0.45
CA ARG A 19 4.26 -0.54 -0.59
C ARG A 19 3.53 -0.58 0.76
N ALA A 20 3.71 -1.64 1.55
CA ALA A 20 3.03 -1.83 2.84
C ALA A 20 3.41 -0.78 3.90
N PHE A 21 4.61 -0.18 3.80
CA PHE A 21 4.99 0.95 4.65
C PHE A 21 4.22 2.23 4.31
N ARG A 22 3.89 2.45 3.03
CA ARG A 22 3.25 3.67 2.53
C ARG A 22 1.74 3.58 2.41
N ILE A 23 1.21 2.38 2.18
CA ILE A 23 -0.18 2.14 1.82
C ILE A 23 -0.82 1.25 2.88
N LYS A 24 -1.83 1.78 3.59
CA LYS A 24 -2.42 1.13 4.76
C LYS A 24 -3.85 0.65 4.50
N PRO A 25 -4.21 -0.56 4.95
CA PRO A 25 -5.60 -1.01 4.90
C PRO A 25 -6.47 -0.20 5.85
N LEU A 26 -7.73 -0.01 5.44
CA LEU A 26 -8.78 0.61 6.21
C LEU A 26 -9.94 -0.37 6.39
N LYS A 27 -10.76 -0.12 7.42
CA LYS A 27 -12.05 -0.76 7.61
C LYS A 27 -13.12 0.31 7.81
N ALA A 28 -14.24 0.17 7.10
CA ALA A 28 -15.43 0.99 7.33
C ALA A 28 -16.25 0.40 8.48
N ASP A 29 -16.82 1.28 9.31
CA ASP A 29 -17.91 0.95 10.23
C ASP A 29 -19.26 0.93 9.51
N ASP A 30 -20.31 0.49 10.22
CA ASP A 30 -21.68 0.41 9.69
C ASP A 30 -22.23 1.79 9.29
N ASP A 31 -21.69 2.87 9.86
CA ASP A 31 -22.02 4.26 9.50
C ASP A 31 -21.19 4.80 8.33
N GLY A 32 -20.29 3.99 7.76
CA GLY A 32 -19.36 4.36 6.70
C GLY A 32 -18.10 5.09 7.19
N THR A 33 -17.92 5.29 8.50
CA THR A 33 -16.69 5.89 9.03
C THR A 33 -15.50 4.98 8.76
N LEU A 34 -14.45 5.52 8.12
CA LEU A 34 -13.21 4.80 7.86
C LEU A 34 -12.26 4.84 9.05
N HIS A 35 -11.68 3.69 9.38
CA HIS A 35 -10.68 3.51 10.42
C HIS A 35 -9.42 2.85 9.88
N PHE A 36 -8.26 3.29 10.35
CA PHE A 36 -7.04 2.49 10.23
C PHE A 36 -7.13 1.28 11.14
N ILE A 37 -6.58 0.16 10.67
CA ILE A 37 -6.57 -1.09 11.41
C ILE A 37 -5.19 -1.35 12.01
N LYS A 38 -5.16 -2.14 13.08
CA LYS A 38 -3.93 -2.61 13.70
C LYS A 38 -3.12 -3.44 12.70
N PRO A 39 -1.78 -3.33 12.71
CA PRO A 39 -0.94 -4.15 11.87
C PRO A 39 -1.28 -5.64 12.02
N CYS A 40 -1.50 -6.30 10.89
CA CYS A 40 -1.71 -7.73 10.79
C CYS A 40 -0.85 -8.30 9.67
N ASP A 41 -0.70 -9.62 9.64
CA ASP A 41 0.16 -10.28 8.66
C ASP A 41 -0.37 -10.11 7.24
N ILE A 42 0.44 -9.49 6.38
CA ILE A 42 0.01 -9.07 5.04
C ILE A 42 -0.18 -10.23 4.03
N GLU A 43 0.24 -11.45 4.36
CA GLU A 43 0.13 -12.64 3.48
C GLU A 43 -0.82 -13.71 4.01
N THR A 44 -1.24 -13.64 5.28
CA THR A 44 -1.97 -14.76 5.91
C THR A 44 -3.26 -14.37 6.61
N VAL A 45 -3.46 -13.08 6.91
CA VAL A 45 -4.63 -12.58 7.64
C VAL A 45 -5.61 -11.91 6.69
N ALA A 46 -6.87 -12.34 6.80
CA ALA A 46 -8.02 -11.72 6.15
C ALA A 46 -8.37 -10.40 6.84
N PHE A 47 -7.71 -9.32 6.45
CA PHE A 47 -7.86 -8.03 7.12
C PHE A 47 -9.30 -7.46 7.06
N ALA A 48 -10.15 -7.99 6.17
CA ALA A 48 -11.52 -7.53 5.98
C ALA A 48 -12.54 -8.09 6.98
N TRP A 49 -12.25 -9.18 7.72
CA TRP A 49 -13.27 -9.89 8.51
C TRP A 49 -13.60 -9.23 9.84
N ASP A 50 -12.62 -9.04 10.71
CA ASP A 50 -12.82 -8.31 11.97
C ASP A 50 -11.48 -7.77 12.50
N PRO A 51 -10.92 -6.73 11.86
CA PRO A 51 -9.67 -6.16 12.32
C PRO A 51 -9.89 -5.26 13.55
N GLU A 52 -8.93 -5.30 14.48
CA GLU A 52 -8.86 -4.33 15.57
C GLU A 52 -8.62 -2.93 14.97
N ARG A 53 -9.53 -1.99 15.25
CA ARG A 53 -9.47 -0.61 14.75
C ARG A 53 -8.61 0.23 15.69
N VAL A 54 -7.80 1.12 15.14
CA VAL A 54 -6.87 1.95 15.91
C VAL A 54 -7.38 3.39 16.01
N GLU A 55 -7.50 4.06 14.87
CA GLU A 55 -7.92 5.47 14.83
C GLU A 55 -8.76 5.77 13.58
N LYS A 56 -9.58 6.82 13.67
CA LYS A 56 -10.41 7.28 12.55
C LYS A 56 -9.52 7.88 11.46
N ALA A 57 -9.72 7.45 10.22
CA ALA A 57 -9.03 8.00 9.07
C ALA A 57 -9.61 9.39 8.73
N LYS A 58 -8.85 10.45 8.99
CA LYS A 58 -9.24 11.84 8.72
C LYS A 58 -8.41 12.41 7.58
N GLY A 59 -9.04 13.19 6.70
CA GLY A 59 -8.37 13.87 5.60
C GLY A 59 -8.03 12.98 4.40
N LEU A 60 -8.50 11.73 4.38
CA LEU A 60 -8.41 10.88 3.20
C LEU A 60 -9.52 11.21 2.20
N THR A 61 -9.18 11.15 0.91
CA THR A 61 -10.10 11.36 -0.20
C THR A 61 -10.07 10.16 -1.14
N PRO A 62 -11.21 9.67 -1.64
CA PRO A 62 -11.24 8.59 -2.62
C PRO A 62 -10.51 9.00 -3.90
N LEU A 63 -9.56 8.19 -4.33
CA LEU A 63 -8.79 8.40 -5.55
C LEU A 63 -9.39 7.64 -6.73
N ARG A 64 -9.56 6.32 -6.59
CA ARG A 64 -10.07 5.42 -7.63
C ARG A 64 -10.50 4.08 -7.03
N ALA A 65 -11.57 3.50 -7.57
CA ALA A 65 -11.89 2.09 -7.36
C ALA A 65 -11.27 1.22 -8.45
N ILE A 66 -10.66 0.12 -8.07
CA ILE A 66 -10.09 -0.89 -8.99
C ILE A 66 -10.66 -2.27 -8.67
N THR A 67 -10.76 -3.13 -9.67
CA THR A 67 -11.04 -4.55 -9.44
C THR A 67 -9.76 -5.27 -9.04
N THR A 68 -9.80 -5.99 -7.93
CA THR A 68 -8.72 -6.86 -7.47
C THR A 68 -9.16 -8.32 -7.49
N VAL A 69 -8.21 -9.23 -7.62
CA VAL A 69 -8.41 -10.67 -7.62
C VAL A 69 -7.75 -11.28 -6.39
N HIS A 70 -8.42 -12.22 -5.75
CA HIS A 70 -8.00 -12.82 -4.48
C HIS A 70 -8.02 -14.34 -4.56
N SER A 71 -6.97 -14.97 -4.04
CA SER A 71 -6.96 -16.41 -3.83
C SER A 71 -7.88 -16.77 -2.66
N TYR A 72 -8.43 -17.98 -2.68
CA TYR A 72 -9.21 -18.51 -1.56
C TYR A 72 -8.92 -19.99 -1.33
N GLY A 73 -9.02 -20.43 -0.07
CA GLY A 73 -9.00 -21.84 0.28
C GLY A 73 -10.35 -22.53 0.10
N ALA A 74 -11.45 -21.76 0.07
CA ALA A 74 -12.80 -22.26 -0.18
C ALA A 74 -13.67 -21.16 -0.85
N PRO A 75 -14.50 -21.50 -1.84
CA PRO A 75 -15.28 -20.52 -2.61
C PRO A 75 -16.23 -19.63 -1.79
N SER A 76 -16.68 -20.09 -0.62
CA SER A 76 -17.62 -19.35 0.22
C SER A 76 -17.00 -18.23 1.05
N PHE A 77 -15.66 -18.13 1.10
CA PHE A 77 -14.96 -17.23 2.01
C PHE A 77 -14.13 -16.20 1.27
N PHE A 78 -14.64 -14.97 1.15
CA PHE A 78 -13.88 -13.84 0.62
C PHE A 78 -12.76 -13.45 1.59
N LYS A 79 -11.55 -13.91 1.29
CA LYS A 79 -10.39 -13.77 2.17
C LYS A 79 -9.29 -12.94 1.50
N PRO A 80 -9.47 -11.62 1.34
CA PRO A 80 -8.47 -10.80 0.68
C PRO A 80 -7.24 -10.67 1.58
N ASP A 81 -6.07 -10.97 1.01
CA ASP A 81 -4.80 -10.70 1.67
C ASP A 81 -4.26 -9.33 1.23
N ILE A 82 -3.66 -8.57 2.15
CA ILE A 82 -3.12 -7.23 1.89
C ILE A 82 -2.10 -7.27 0.73
N SER A 83 -1.25 -8.29 0.70
CA SER A 83 -0.22 -8.44 -0.33
C SER A 83 -0.78 -8.56 -1.73
N GLU A 84 -1.92 -9.24 -1.91
CA GLU A 84 -2.60 -9.37 -3.20
C GLU A 84 -3.16 -8.02 -3.67
N VAL A 85 -3.75 -7.24 -2.75
CA VAL A 85 -4.23 -5.89 -3.06
C VAL A 85 -3.05 -5.01 -3.49
N LEU A 86 -2.00 -4.95 -2.66
CA LEU A 86 -0.83 -4.11 -2.93
C LEU A 86 -0.15 -4.47 -4.25
N ALA A 87 -0.13 -5.75 -4.64
CA ALA A 87 0.44 -6.21 -5.90
C ALA A 87 -0.35 -5.76 -7.14
N GLN A 88 -1.64 -5.47 -6.98
CA GLN A 88 -2.56 -5.12 -8.08
C GLN A 88 -2.78 -3.62 -8.23
N ILE A 89 -2.24 -2.78 -7.33
CA ILE A 89 -2.31 -1.33 -7.47
C ILE A 89 -1.55 -0.90 -8.75
N PRO A 90 -2.20 -0.16 -9.67
CA PRO A 90 -1.57 0.32 -10.89
C PRO A 90 -0.35 1.21 -10.59
N PRO A 91 0.78 1.04 -11.33
CA PRO A 91 2.02 1.78 -11.06
C PRO A 91 1.85 3.30 -11.01
N GLU A 92 0.99 3.85 -11.86
CA GLU A 92 0.71 5.29 -11.96
C GLU A 92 -0.01 5.88 -10.74
N LEU A 93 -0.57 5.03 -9.87
CA LEU A 93 -1.25 5.46 -8.64
C LEU A 93 -0.37 5.32 -7.39
N LEU A 94 0.72 4.56 -7.46
CA LEU A 94 1.54 4.19 -6.28
C LEU A 94 2.08 5.40 -5.51
N ASP A 95 2.30 6.54 -6.18
CA ASP A 95 2.82 7.74 -5.53
C ASP A 95 1.78 8.59 -4.82
N ARG A 96 0.49 8.35 -5.10
CA ARG A 96 -0.62 9.11 -4.51
C ARG A 96 -1.38 8.32 -3.45
N VAL A 97 -1.46 7.00 -3.62
CA VAL A 97 -2.21 6.15 -2.71
C VAL A 97 -1.52 6.11 -1.35
N SER A 98 -2.30 6.36 -0.29
CA SER A 98 -1.88 6.20 1.09
C SER A 98 -2.68 5.15 1.84
N ALA A 99 -3.89 4.82 1.37
CA ALA A 99 -4.73 3.82 2.01
C ALA A 99 -5.71 3.13 1.06
N PHE A 100 -6.34 2.04 1.50
CA PHE A 100 -7.35 1.33 0.73
C PHE A 100 -8.39 0.60 1.59
N THR A 101 -9.58 0.40 1.03
CA THR A 101 -10.56 -0.60 1.50
C THR A 101 -10.76 -1.65 0.41
N THR A 102 -11.16 -2.86 0.79
CA THR A 102 -11.53 -3.93 -0.16
C THR A 102 -12.79 -4.63 0.32
N GLU A 103 -13.73 -4.82 -0.60
CA GLU A 103 -14.98 -5.55 -0.38
C GLU A 103 -15.21 -6.57 -1.52
N PRO A 104 -16.04 -7.61 -1.31
CA PRO A 104 -16.42 -8.51 -2.39
C PRO A 104 -17.06 -7.74 -3.55
N ASP A 105 -16.73 -8.13 -4.79
CA ASP A 105 -17.49 -7.70 -5.96
C ASP A 105 -18.84 -8.44 -5.96
N TYR A 106 -19.86 -7.87 -5.32
CA TYR A 106 -21.15 -8.54 -5.11
C TYR A 106 -21.87 -8.91 -6.41
N ASP A 107 -21.64 -8.15 -7.48
CA ASP A 107 -22.22 -8.39 -8.80
C ASP A 107 -21.46 -9.48 -9.57
N ASN A 108 -20.15 -9.61 -9.35
CA ASN A 108 -19.28 -10.55 -10.06
C ASN A 108 -18.26 -11.19 -9.13
N GLN A 109 -18.72 -11.96 -8.14
CA GLN A 109 -17.87 -12.45 -7.04
C GLN A 109 -16.67 -13.30 -7.45
N PHE A 110 -16.67 -13.87 -8.66
CA PHE A 110 -15.64 -14.77 -9.14
C PHE A 110 -15.07 -14.35 -10.49
N THR A 111 -13.78 -14.67 -10.72
CA THR A 111 -13.20 -14.59 -12.07
C THR A 111 -13.82 -15.64 -12.99
N GLN A 112 -13.66 -15.45 -14.31
CA GLN A 112 -14.01 -16.49 -15.28
C GLN A 112 -13.28 -17.80 -14.93
N GLY A 113 -14.04 -18.88 -14.74
CA GLY A 113 -13.52 -20.18 -14.28
C GLY A 113 -13.59 -20.42 -12.77
N GLY A 114 -14.08 -19.46 -11.97
CA GLY A 114 -14.44 -19.71 -10.57
C GLY A 114 -13.28 -20.20 -9.71
N SER A 115 -12.07 -19.69 -9.96
CA SER A 115 -10.84 -20.08 -9.24
C SER A 115 -10.30 -18.98 -8.32
N TYR A 116 -10.82 -17.77 -8.45
CA TYR A 116 -10.44 -16.60 -7.65
C TYR A 116 -11.65 -15.74 -7.35
N HIS A 117 -11.64 -15.07 -6.20
CA HIS A 117 -12.63 -14.05 -5.90
C HIS A 117 -12.27 -12.73 -6.55
N ARG A 118 -13.29 -11.95 -6.90
CA ARG A 118 -13.13 -10.56 -7.27
C ARG A 118 -13.50 -9.68 -6.08
N GLY A 119 -12.71 -8.64 -5.88
CA GLY A 119 -12.98 -7.58 -4.94
C GLY A 119 -13.04 -6.23 -5.64
N VAL A 120 -13.77 -5.30 -5.05
CA VAL A 120 -13.69 -3.88 -5.36
C VAL A 120 -12.78 -3.25 -4.32
N THR A 121 -11.63 -2.75 -4.76
CA THR A 121 -10.68 -2.04 -3.90
C THR A 121 -10.80 -0.54 -4.15
N THR A 122 -11.22 0.21 -3.14
CA THR A 122 -11.21 1.68 -3.20
C THR A 122 -9.89 2.19 -2.65
N LEU A 123 -9.16 2.94 -3.47
CA LEU A 123 -7.89 3.58 -3.12
C LEU A 123 -8.15 5.00 -2.64
N TYR A 124 -7.38 5.44 -1.64
CA TYR A 124 -7.47 6.77 -1.07
C TYR A 124 -6.12 7.48 -1.10
N GLU A 125 -6.15 8.79 -1.27
CA GLU A 125 -5.01 9.68 -1.08
C GLU A 125 -5.24 10.61 0.11
N GLY A 126 -4.16 11.05 0.74
CA GLY A 126 -4.20 11.94 1.90
C GLY A 126 -3.18 11.58 2.97
N PRO A 127 -3.14 12.34 4.08
CA PRO A 127 -2.14 12.18 5.11
C PRO A 127 -2.34 10.87 5.90
N LEU A 128 -1.23 10.23 6.25
CA LEU A 128 -1.21 9.18 7.26
C LEU A 128 -0.83 9.79 8.62
N PRO A 129 -1.59 9.51 9.68
CA PRO A 129 -1.19 9.83 11.05
C PRO A 129 0.21 9.27 11.36
N GLU A 130 0.98 9.97 12.19
CA GLU A 130 2.35 9.59 12.50
C GLU A 130 2.44 8.19 13.10
N ALA A 131 1.53 7.85 14.02
CA ALA A 131 1.45 6.52 14.64
C ALA A 131 1.23 5.42 13.59
N VAL A 132 0.33 5.64 12.62
CA VAL A 132 0.05 4.70 11.52
C VAL A 132 1.23 4.57 10.57
N ARG A 133 1.92 5.68 10.27
CA ARG A 133 3.11 5.70 9.41
C ARG A 133 4.29 4.96 10.06
N ALA A 134 4.47 5.13 11.36
CA ALA A 134 5.55 4.50 12.14
C ALA A 134 5.24 3.04 12.51
N ALA A 135 3.98 2.60 12.39
CA ALA A 135 3.57 1.25 12.73
C ALA A 135 4.33 0.19 11.90
N PRO A 136 4.70 -0.95 12.51
CA PRO A 136 5.36 -2.03 11.80
C PRO A 136 4.43 -2.63 10.74
N VAL A 137 5.05 -3.23 9.73
CA VAL A 137 4.38 -4.17 8.82
C VAL A 137 4.66 -5.57 9.35
N ILE A 138 3.60 -6.37 9.55
CA ILE A 138 3.75 -7.77 9.92
C ILE A 138 3.89 -8.59 8.64
N TYR A 139 5.04 -9.24 8.46
CA TYR A 139 5.33 -10.09 7.31
C TYR A 139 5.86 -11.44 7.76
N LYS A 140 5.13 -12.52 7.44
CA LYS A 140 5.44 -13.89 7.89
C LYS A 140 5.61 -13.98 9.40
N LYS A 141 4.67 -13.36 10.14
CA LYS A 141 4.61 -13.27 11.60
C LYS A 141 5.78 -12.55 12.25
N LYS A 142 6.53 -11.75 11.48
CA LYS A 142 7.62 -10.91 11.98
C LYS A 142 7.28 -9.45 11.77
N GLU A 143 7.57 -8.64 12.77
CA GLU A 143 7.50 -7.19 12.66
C GLU A 143 8.67 -6.70 11.82
N VAL A 144 8.36 -5.90 10.80
CA VAL A 144 9.35 -5.17 10.01
C VAL A 144 9.00 -3.70 10.13
N PHE A 145 9.94 -2.89 10.59
CA PHE A 145 9.75 -1.46 10.76
C PHE A 145 10.07 -0.72 9.47
N PRO A 146 9.38 0.40 9.18
CA PRO A 146 9.79 1.28 8.10
C PRO A 146 11.25 1.68 8.34
N PRO A 147 12.07 1.78 7.28
CA PRO A 147 13.41 2.32 7.43
C PRO A 147 13.28 3.71 8.07
N GLU A 148 14.16 4.03 9.01
CA GLU A 148 14.27 5.41 9.49
C GLU A 148 14.37 6.31 8.25
N PRO A 149 13.70 7.47 8.22
CA PRO A 149 13.97 8.44 7.20
C PRO A 149 15.48 8.64 7.24
N SER A 150 16.17 8.16 6.20
CA SER A 150 17.60 8.40 6.04
C SER A 150 17.76 9.86 6.36
N GLN A 151 18.55 10.17 7.38
CA GLN A 151 19.18 11.48 7.46
C GLN A 151 19.83 11.58 6.09
N ALA A 152 19.15 12.27 5.17
CA ALA A 152 19.74 12.58 3.89
C ALA A 152 20.98 13.31 4.32
N THR A 153 22.12 12.65 4.14
CA THR A 153 23.41 13.24 4.36
C THR A 153 23.31 14.54 3.60
N THR A 154 23.26 15.65 4.33
CA THR A 154 23.62 16.95 3.80
C THR A 154 25.04 16.71 3.32
N GLN A 155 25.20 16.21 2.10
CA GLN A 155 26.46 16.28 1.42
C GLN A 155 26.67 17.77 1.36
N ASP A 156 27.57 18.25 2.22
CA ASP A 156 28.14 19.57 2.17
C ASP A 156 28.40 19.85 0.69
N ILE A 157 27.51 20.63 0.08
CA ILE A 157 27.83 21.28 -1.17
C ILE A 157 28.94 22.21 -0.73
N ALA A 158 30.19 21.76 -0.90
CA ALA A 158 31.35 22.60 -0.69
C ALA A 158 31.13 23.81 -1.59
N VAL A 159 30.72 24.92 -0.98
CA VAL A 159 30.61 26.22 -1.64
C VAL A 159 32.02 26.52 -2.11
N MET A 160 32.29 26.26 -3.39
CA MET A 160 33.53 26.67 -4.02
C MET A 160 33.65 28.18 -3.79
N LYS A 161 34.75 28.59 -3.15
CA LYS A 161 35.09 30.00 -2.97
C LYS A 161 35.02 30.69 -4.34
N PRO A 162 34.49 31.92 -4.43
CA PRO A 162 34.44 32.63 -5.70
C PRO A 162 35.85 32.75 -6.29
N ILE A 163 36.02 32.30 -7.53
CA ILE A 163 37.23 32.55 -8.31
C ILE A 163 37.36 34.08 -8.46
N GLN A 164 38.41 34.65 -7.85
CA GLN A 164 38.76 36.04 -8.13
C GLN A 164 39.34 36.13 -9.55
N LEU A 165 38.54 36.62 -10.49
CA LEU A 165 39.02 37.02 -11.80
C LEU A 165 39.94 38.24 -11.62
N LYS A 166 41.24 38.06 -11.84
CA LYS A 166 42.17 39.18 -12.00
C LYS A 166 41.71 40.01 -13.21
N LYS A 167 41.35 41.28 -12.98
CA LYS A 167 41.18 42.25 -14.06
C LYS A 167 42.50 42.37 -14.81
N GLY A 168 42.53 41.97 -16.07
CA GLY A 168 43.61 42.30 -17.00
C GLY A 168 43.60 43.81 -17.31
N PRO A 169 44.73 44.38 -17.73
CA PRO A 169 44.87 45.81 -17.90
C PRO A 169 43.99 46.31 -19.05
N GLN A 170 43.25 47.40 -18.80
CA GLN A 170 42.53 48.13 -19.85
C GLN A 170 43.55 48.76 -20.82
N PRO A 171 43.28 48.74 -22.14
CA PRO A 171 44.04 49.52 -23.12
C PRO A 171 43.75 51.02 -23.03
#